data_AF-A0A9P6LQP5-F1
#
_entry.id   AF-A0A9P6LQP5-F1
#
_cell.length_a   1.000
_cell.length_b   1.000
_cell.length_c   1.000
_cell.angle_alpha   90.00
_cell.angle_beta   90.00
_cell.angle_gamma   90.00
#
_symmetry.space_group_name_H-M   'P 1'
#
loop_
_entity.id
_entity.type
_entity.pdbx_description
1 polymer ?
#
loop_
_entity_poly.entity_id
_entity_poly.type
_entity_poly.pdbx_seq_one_letter_code
_entity_poly.pdbx_strand_id
1 'polypeptide(L)'
;LRSIGYIVIGVNEYFTSKKCPVCEDWVGQVDLRRHYCQNCKTRIHRDVMAGHNIANIVRSHLIHQQQLLYLQPKDSQGNYSLMQTATSSSTGRSSHSDRGEQ
;
A
#
# COMPACT_ATOMS: atom_id res chain seq x y z
N LEU A 1 -11.54 -17.40 -26.03
CA LEU A 1 -10.52 -16.83 -25.12
C LEU A 1 -10.84 -17.24 -23.69
N ARG A 2 -9.90 -17.89 -22.97
CA ARG A 2 -10.02 -18.13 -21.53
C ARG A 2 -9.44 -16.91 -20.79
N SER A 3 -10.12 -16.42 -19.77
CA SER A 3 -9.61 -15.36 -18.90
C SER A 3 -8.45 -15.88 -18.06
N ILE A 4 -7.41 -15.06 -17.88
CA ILE A 4 -6.18 -15.43 -17.18
C ILE A 4 -6.35 -15.30 -15.64
N GLY A 5 -7.53 -14.88 -15.17
CA GLY A 5 -7.85 -14.81 -13.74
C GLY A 5 -7.17 -13.67 -12.97
N TYR A 6 -6.67 -12.63 -13.66
CA TYR A 6 -6.06 -11.48 -12.98
C TYR A 6 -7.09 -10.66 -12.21
N ILE A 7 -6.73 -10.28 -10.99
CA ILE A 7 -7.47 -9.35 -10.16
C ILE A 7 -7.32 -7.95 -10.77
N VAL A 8 -8.43 -7.28 -11.07
CA VAL A 8 -8.45 -5.90 -11.55
C VAL A 8 -8.81 -4.99 -10.39
N ILE A 9 -7.96 -4.00 -10.11
CA ILE A 9 -8.15 -3.02 -9.04
C ILE A 9 -8.25 -1.65 -9.68
N GLY A 10 -9.37 -0.96 -9.43
CA GLY A 10 -9.51 0.45 -9.78
C GLY A 10 -8.70 1.30 -8.79
N VAL A 11 -7.86 2.19 -9.31
CA VAL A 11 -7.10 3.14 -8.49
C VAL A 11 -7.51 4.57 -8.83
N ASN A 12 -7.33 5.46 -7.87
CA ASN A 12 -7.45 6.87 -8.10
C ASN A 12 -6.22 7.40 -8.87
N GLU A 13 -6.45 7.98 -10.05
CA GLU A 13 -5.43 8.46 -10.96
C GLU A 13 -4.87 9.86 -10.66
N TYR A 14 -5.37 10.55 -9.62
CA TYR A 14 -5.01 11.95 -9.34
C TYR A 14 -3.49 12.14 -9.25
N PHE A 15 -2.99 13.05 -10.08
CA PHE A 15 -1.58 13.48 -10.14
C PHE A 15 -0.54 12.37 -10.37
N THR A 16 -0.96 11.19 -10.82
CA THR A 16 -0.04 10.08 -11.17
C THR A 16 0.99 10.50 -12.22
N SER A 17 0.66 11.46 -13.09
CA SER A 17 1.60 12.00 -14.08
C SER A 17 2.31 13.29 -13.63
N LYS A 18 2.25 13.66 -12.35
CA LYS A 18 2.80 14.92 -11.80
C LYS A 18 3.62 14.73 -10.51
N LYS A 19 3.72 13.51 -9.99
CA LYS A 19 4.58 13.16 -8.85
C LYS A 19 5.69 12.19 -9.24
N CYS A 20 6.86 12.38 -8.64
CA CYS A 20 7.98 11.47 -8.78
C CYS A 20 7.62 10.11 -8.16
N PRO A 21 7.85 8.97 -8.84
CA PRO A 21 7.46 7.66 -8.31
C PRO A 21 8.40 7.13 -7.22
N VAL A 22 9.49 7.86 -6.94
CA VAL A 22 10.50 7.48 -5.94
C VAL A 22 10.37 8.31 -4.68
N CYS A 23 10.31 9.64 -4.81
CA CYS A 23 10.27 10.56 -3.67
C CYS A 23 8.91 11.24 -3.46
N GLU A 24 7.93 10.98 -4.34
CA GLU A 24 6.57 11.53 -4.28
C GLU A 24 6.43 13.07 -4.38
N ASP A 25 7.55 13.77 -4.61
CA ASP A 25 7.57 15.21 -4.86
C ASP A 25 7.00 15.59 -6.22
N TRP A 26 6.55 16.84 -6.32
CA TRP A 26 6.11 17.43 -7.58
C TRP A 26 7.25 17.52 -8.58
N VAL A 27 6.95 17.18 -9.84
CA VAL A 27 7.91 17.28 -10.94
C VAL A 27 7.63 18.49 -11.83
N GLY A 28 8.70 19.16 -12.26
CA GLY A 28 8.64 20.25 -13.21
C GLY A 28 8.43 19.72 -14.64
N GLN A 29 7.64 20.41 -15.44
CA GLN A 29 7.50 20.06 -16.86
C GLN A 29 8.72 20.57 -17.63
N VAL A 30 9.35 19.68 -18.39
CA VAL A 30 10.46 20.03 -19.28
C VAL A 30 9.95 20.11 -20.71
N ASP A 31 9.29 19.04 -21.16
CA ASP A 31 8.69 18.92 -22.48
C ASP A 31 7.25 18.42 -22.34
N LEU A 32 6.51 18.31 -23.46
CA LEU A 32 5.16 17.73 -23.48
C LEU A 32 5.11 16.32 -22.88
N ARG A 33 6.18 15.53 -23.08
CA ARG A 33 6.24 14.11 -22.72
C ARG A 33 7.13 13.80 -21.52
N ARG A 34 7.93 14.76 -21.04
CA ARG A 34 8.95 14.52 -20.01
C ARG A 34 8.87 15.53 -18.89
N HIS A 35 9.00 15.02 -17.67
CA HIS A 35 9.09 15.82 -16.46
C HIS A 35 10.45 15.61 -15.80
N TYR A 36 10.86 16.58 -14.98
CA TYR A 36 12.08 16.54 -14.21
C TYR A 36 11.78 16.63 -12.72
N CYS A 37 12.30 15.67 -11.96
CA CYS A 37 12.26 15.71 -10.51
C CYS A 37 13.50 16.45 -9.98
N GLN A 38 13.29 17.50 -9.17
CA GLN A 38 14.38 18.27 -8.57
C GLN A 38 15.11 17.48 -7.47
N ASN A 39 14.38 16.69 -6.69
CA ASN A 39 14.94 15.92 -5.59
C ASN A 39 15.78 14.73 -6.10
N CYS A 40 15.21 13.91 -7.00
CA CYS A 40 15.89 12.76 -7.59
C CYS A 40 16.82 13.11 -8.77
N LYS A 41 16.83 14.37 -9.22
CA LYS A 41 17.64 14.87 -10.36
C LYS A 41 17.53 14.02 -11.62
N THR A 42 16.32 13.56 -11.93
CA THR A 42 16.06 12.63 -13.04
C THR A 42 14.95 13.13 -13.96
N ARG A 43 15.09 12.83 -15.26
CA ARG A 43 14.07 13.09 -16.28
C ARG A 43 13.33 11.80 -16.58
N ILE A 44 12.01 11.82 -16.46
CA ILE A 44 11.16 10.64 -16.66
C ILE A 44 10.06 10.97 -17.67
N HIS A 45 9.73 9.99 -18.52
CA HIS A 45 8.58 10.10 -19.41
C HIS A 45 7.27 10.08 -18.60
N ARG A 46 6.36 11.00 -18.93
CA ARG A 46 5.09 11.21 -18.22
C ARG A 46 4.31 9.92 -18.01
N ASP A 47 4.15 9.12 -19.06
CA ASP A 47 3.32 7.91 -19.01
C ASP A 47 3.99 6.76 -18.25
N VAL A 48 5.33 6.68 -18.32
CA VAL A 48 6.12 5.71 -17.54
C VAL A 48 6.00 6.04 -16.05
N MET A 49 6.13 7.31 -15.70
CA MET A 49 5.92 7.82 -14.35
C MET A 49 4.50 7.54 -13.83
N ALA A 50 3.47 7.79 -14.64
CA ALA A 50 2.10 7.47 -14.30
C ALA A 50 1.90 5.97 -14.03
N GLY A 51 2.46 5.10 -14.88
CA GLY A 51 2.43 3.65 -14.70
C GLY A 51 3.08 3.19 -13.39
N HIS A 52 4.26 3.75 -13.06
CA HIS A 52 4.91 3.47 -11.77
C HIS A 52 4.09 3.94 -10.57
N ASN A 53 3.52 5.14 -10.64
CA ASN A 53 2.67 5.64 -9.56
C ASN A 53 1.42 4.79 -9.36
N ILE A 54 0.75 4.35 -10.43
CA ILE A 54 -0.38 3.42 -10.36
C ILE A 54 0.05 2.10 -9.70
N ALA A 55 1.19 1.54 -10.11
CA ALA A 55 1.71 0.31 -9.52
C ALA A 55 2.03 0.47 -8.02
N ASN A 56 2.61 1.61 -7.62
CA ASN A 56 2.89 1.92 -6.22
C ASN A 56 1.60 2.06 -5.40
N ILE A 57 0.56 2.70 -5.96
CA ILE A 57 -0.75 2.80 -5.29
C ILE A 57 -1.33 1.40 -5.07
N VAL A 58 -1.37 0.55 -6.11
CA VAL A 58 -1.86 -0.84 -6.00
C VAL A 58 -1.05 -1.60 -4.95
N ARG A 59 0.28 -1.47 -4.96
CA ARG A 59 1.15 -2.09 -3.96
C ARG A 59 0.81 -1.62 -2.55
N SER A 60 0.60 -0.32 -2.35
CA SER A 60 0.18 0.23 -1.06
C SER A 60 -1.19 -0.29 -0.63
N HIS A 61 -2.12 -0.52 -1.56
CA HIS A 61 -3.40 -1.16 -1.25
C HIS A 61 -3.18 -2.60 -0.76
N LEU A 62 -2.36 -3.38 -1.46
CA LEU A 62 -2.06 -4.76 -1.08
C LEU A 62 -1.33 -4.87 0.27
N ILE A 63 -0.51 -3.88 0.64
CA ILE A 63 0.24 -3.88 1.91
C ILE A 63 -0.64 -3.38 3.06
N HIS A 64 -1.38 -2.29 2.86
CA HIS A 64 -2.02 -1.55 3.96
C HIS A 64 -3.53 -1.76 4.08
N GLN A 65 -4.22 -2.15 3.00
CA GLN A 65 -5.64 -2.42 3.13
C GLN A 65 -5.83 -3.75 3.85
N GLN A 66 -6.30 -3.66 5.09
CA GLN A 66 -7.05 -4.75 5.67
C GLN A 66 -8.23 -5.03 4.75
N GLN A 67 -8.26 -6.23 4.19
CA GLN A 67 -9.38 -6.72 3.40
C GLN A 67 -10.65 -6.51 4.25
N LEU A 68 -11.59 -5.69 3.77
CA LEU A 68 -12.83 -5.40 4.49
C LEU A 68 -13.45 -6.74 4.93
N LEU A 69 -13.83 -6.85 6.20
CA LEU A 69 -14.22 -8.13 6.82
C LEU A 69 -15.20 -8.93 5.94
N TYR A 70 -16.20 -8.27 5.35
CA TYR A 70 -17.21 -8.94 4.52
C TYR A 70 -16.70 -9.46 3.16
N LEU A 71 -15.51 -9.04 2.70
CA LEU A 71 -14.84 -9.51 1.48
C LEU A 71 -13.80 -10.59 1.76
N GLN A 72 -13.52 -10.90 3.03
CA GLN A 72 -12.60 -11.99 3.37
C GLN A 72 -13.26 -13.33 3.04
N PRO A 73 -12.51 -14.29 2.45
CA PRO A 73 -13.02 -15.64 2.25
C PRO A 73 -13.45 -16.21 3.60
N LYS A 74 -14.72 -16.62 3.68
CA LYS A 74 -15.21 -17.37 4.84
C LYS A 74 -14.81 -18.83 4.66
N ASP A 75 -14.32 -19.45 5.73
CA ASP A 75 -14.14 -20.89 5.74
C ASP A 75 -15.49 -21.62 5.66
N SER A 76 -15.46 -22.94 5.52
CA SER A 76 -16.66 -23.79 5.50
C SER A 76 -17.54 -23.66 6.75
N GLN A 77 -17.04 -23.02 7.82
CA GLN A 77 -17.74 -22.77 9.08
C GLN A 77 -18.21 -21.30 9.20
N GLY A 78 -18.03 -20.48 8.17
CA GLY A 78 -18.46 -19.09 8.15
C GLY A 78 -17.50 -18.10 8.83
N ASN A 79 -16.33 -18.54 9.29
CA ASN A 79 -15.35 -17.71 9.99
C ASN A 79 -14.31 -17.09 9.03
N TYR A 80 -13.75 -15.96 9.44
CA TYR A 80 -12.69 -15.28 8.70
C TYR A 80 -11.33 -15.91 8.98
N SER A 81 -10.74 -16.61 8.00
CA SER A 81 -9.50 -17.37 8.19
C SER A 81 -8.28 -16.50 8.52
N LEU A 82 -8.26 -15.23 8.11
CA LEU A 82 -7.13 -14.33 8.33
C LEU A 82 -7.14 -13.66 9.71
N MET A 83 -8.22 -13.79 10.49
CA MET A 83 -8.41 -13.06 11.75
C MET A 83 -7.85 -13.79 12.98
N GLN A 84 -7.44 -15.05 12.86
CA GLN A 84 -6.96 -15.86 13.99
C GLN A 84 -5.51 -15.58 14.40
N THR A 85 -4.70 -14.92 13.56
CA THR A 85 -3.27 -14.69 13.83
C THR A 85 -2.97 -13.42 14.63
N ALA A 86 -3.96 -12.56 14.89
CA ALA A 86 -3.73 -11.28 15.59
C ALA A 86 -3.87 -11.35 17.13
N THR A 87 -4.43 -12.43 17.67
CA THR A 87 -4.81 -12.51 19.11
C THR A 87 -3.89 -13.38 19.97
N SER A 88 -2.87 -14.04 19.40
CA SER A 88 -2.00 -14.95 20.17
C SER A 88 -0.73 -14.32 20.77
N SER A 89 -0.56 -12.98 20.73
CA SER A 89 0.63 -12.31 21.30
C SER A 89 0.34 -11.37 22.48
N SER A 90 -0.81 -11.50 23.15
CA SER A 90 -1.10 -10.74 24.37
C SER A 90 -1.63 -11.65 25.48
N THR A 91 -0.77 -12.51 26.01
CA THR A 91 -1.06 -13.13 27.31
C THR A 91 0.24 -13.32 28.08
N GLY A 92 0.36 -12.61 29.20
CA GLY A 92 1.28 -12.97 30.28
C GLY A 92 2.39 -11.97 30.59
N ARG A 93 2.05 -10.78 31.08
CA ARG A 93 2.82 -10.13 32.15
C ARG A 93 1.87 -9.46 33.14
N SER A 94 1.42 -10.26 34.10
CA SER A 94 0.72 -9.82 35.29
C SER A 94 1.63 -8.94 36.14
N SER A 95 1.09 -7.82 36.59
CA SER A 95 1.65 -6.88 37.55
C SER A 95 1.97 -7.54 38.90
N HIS A 96 3.16 -7.27 39.44
CA HIS A 96 3.43 -7.38 40.88
C HIS A 96 4.07 -6.07 41.35
N SER A 97 3.33 -5.34 42.18
CA SER A 97 3.81 -4.24 43.02
C SER A 97 4.44 -4.81 44.29
N ASP A 98 5.62 -4.32 44.70
CA ASP A 98 5.95 -3.97 46.10
C ASP A 98 7.41 -3.47 46.30
N ARG A 99 7.52 -2.36 47.07
CA ARG A 99 8.56 -1.93 48.04
C ARG A 99 10.05 -1.75 47.67
N GLY A 100 10.62 -0.64 48.18
CA GLY A 100 11.95 -0.64 48.84
C GLY A 100 12.92 0.50 48.51
N GLU A 101 13.04 1.43 49.46
CA GLU A 101 14.20 2.26 49.88
C GLU A 101 15.51 2.29 49.07
N GLN A 102 15.94 3.49 48.64
CA GLN A 102 17.08 4.26 49.20
C GLN A 102 17.26 5.59 48.44
#